data_AF-A0A061NBU5-F1
#
_entry.id   AF-A0A061NBU5-F1
#
_cell.length_a   1.000
_cell.length_b   1.000
_cell.length_c   1.000
_cell.angle_alpha   90.00
_cell.angle_beta   90.00
_cell.angle_gamma   90.00
#
_symmetry.space_group_name_H-M   'P 1'
#
loop_
_entity.id
_entity.type
_entity.pdbx_description
1 polymer ?
#
loop_
_entity_poly.entity_id
_entity_poly.type
_entity_poly.pdbx_seq_one_letter_code
_entity_poly.pdbx_strand_id
1 'polypeptide(L)'
;MLRQEFEVGQLPEPAANPDLTIVLAQAREYGLSLFGPELSTILDPIPIEDLKKAILDSLSSLIENPKGDERNVLLTLARMWQTLEDGTISSKDIAAKWAIPRLSKEHGVILDFARRAYLDQVNDHWDDKQTEVKSLIKQLVSIIEGYR
;
A
#
# COMPACT_ATOMS: atom_id res chain seq x y z
N MET A 1 -15.17 -1.97 9.73
CA MET A 1 -15.40 -1.29 8.43
C MET A 1 -16.15 -0.01 8.73
N LEU A 2 -15.66 1.14 8.24
CA LEU A 2 -16.24 2.47 8.50
C LEU A 2 -17.75 2.57 8.18
N ARG A 3 -18.27 1.75 7.25
CA ARG A 3 -19.70 1.71 6.92
C ARG A 3 -20.59 1.47 8.15
N GLN A 4 -20.25 0.48 8.98
CA GLN A 4 -21.06 0.14 10.15
C GLN A 4 -21.04 1.25 11.20
N GLU A 5 -19.88 1.89 11.37
CA GLU A 5 -19.70 3.03 12.28
C GLU A 5 -20.55 4.23 11.83
N PHE A 6 -20.56 4.53 10.53
CA PHE A 6 -21.42 5.57 9.97
C PHE A 6 -22.91 5.25 10.09
N GLU A 7 -23.31 3.99 9.90
CA GLU A 7 -24.71 3.55 10.04
C GLU A 7 -25.24 3.76 11.48
N VAL A 8 -24.37 3.73 12.48
CA VAL A 8 -24.71 4.03 13.88
C VAL A 8 -24.45 5.50 14.27
N GLY A 9 -24.15 6.36 13.30
CA GLY A 9 -23.97 7.81 13.49
C GLY A 9 -22.63 8.22 14.09
N GLN A 10 -21.63 7.33 14.13
CA GLN A 10 -20.28 7.69 14.54
C GLN A 10 -19.56 8.43 13.42
N LEU A 11 -18.96 9.57 13.76
CA LEU A 11 -18.14 10.36 12.86
C LEU A 11 -16.67 10.25 13.26
N PRO A 12 -15.74 10.19 12.29
CA PRO A 12 -14.31 10.19 12.58
C PRO A 12 -13.90 11.56 13.13
N GLU A 13 -13.16 11.53 14.24
CA GLU A 13 -12.55 12.70 14.87
C GLU A 13 -11.22 13.05 14.19
N PRO A 14 -10.75 14.31 14.28
CA PRO A 14 -9.42 14.69 13.80
C PRO A 14 -8.31 13.84 14.43
N ALA A 15 -7.48 13.21 13.60
CA ALA A 15 -6.38 12.38 14.02
C ALA A 15 -5.16 12.58 13.12
N ALA A 16 -3.96 12.37 13.68
CA ALA A 16 -2.75 12.27 12.89
C ALA A 16 -2.78 10.95 12.10
N ASN A 17 -2.50 11.01 10.80
CA ASN A 17 -2.45 9.83 9.94
C ASN A 17 -1.19 9.88 9.05
N PRO A 18 -0.19 9.00 9.28
CA PRO A 18 1.00 8.91 8.43
C PRO A 18 0.69 8.65 6.95
N ASP A 19 -0.36 7.87 6.64
CA ASP A 19 -0.76 7.61 5.25
C ASP A 19 -1.14 8.87 4.49
N LEU A 20 -1.58 9.93 5.20
CA LEU A 20 -1.97 11.18 4.57
C LEU A 20 -0.79 11.83 3.83
N THR A 21 0.44 11.66 4.31
CA THR A 21 1.64 12.13 3.61
C THR A 21 1.77 11.47 2.23
N ILE A 22 1.51 10.17 2.14
CA ILE A 22 1.56 9.41 0.88
C ILE A 22 0.42 9.87 -0.04
N VAL A 23 -0.80 10.02 0.50
CA VAL A 23 -1.97 10.49 -0.26
C VAL A 23 -1.74 11.89 -0.82
N LEU A 24 -1.18 12.81 -0.04
CA LEU A 24 -0.89 14.17 -0.47
C LEU A 24 0.20 14.19 -1.56
N ALA A 25 1.23 13.34 -1.45
CA ALA A 25 2.26 13.23 -2.48
C ALA A 25 1.64 12.77 -3.82
N GLN A 26 0.79 11.74 -3.79
CA GLN A 26 0.10 11.24 -4.98
C GLN A 26 -0.88 12.26 -5.56
N ALA A 27 -1.69 12.90 -4.70
CA ALA A 27 -2.67 13.88 -5.12
C ALA A 27 -1.99 15.13 -5.74
N ARG A 28 -0.81 15.50 -5.25
CA ARG A 28 -0.07 16.64 -5.81
C ARG A 28 0.51 16.32 -7.18
N GLU A 29 1.02 15.11 -7.37
CA GLU A 29 1.70 14.71 -8.62
C GLU A 29 0.72 14.31 -9.74
N TYR A 30 -0.36 13.61 -9.38
CA TYR A 30 -1.28 12.99 -10.36
C TYR A 30 -2.74 13.42 -10.18
N GLY A 31 -3.04 14.28 -9.21
CA GLY A 31 -4.39 14.75 -8.96
C GLY A 31 -4.91 15.68 -10.06
N LEU A 32 -6.23 15.73 -10.17
CA LEU A 32 -6.95 16.67 -11.03
C LEU A 32 -7.85 17.52 -10.14
N SER A 33 -7.71 18.86 -10.19
CA SER A 33 -8.62 19.75 -9.48
C SER A 33 -10.02 19.69 -10.10
N LEU A 34 -11.00 19.24 -9.31
CA LEU A 34 -12.41 19.32 -9.68
C LEU A 34 -13.00 20.70 -9.38
N PHE A 35 -12.44 21.40 -8.39
CA PHE A 35 -12.86 22.73 -7.97
C PHE A 35 -11.70 23.44 -7.26
N GLY A 36 -11.48 24.72 -7.60
CA GLY A 36 -10.39 25.53 -7.05
C GLY A 36 -9.05 25.31 -7.78
N PRO A 37 -7.96 25.89 -7.26
CA PRO A 37 -6.65 25.80 -7.90
C PRO A 37 -6.03 24.40 -7.77
N GLU A 38 -5.08 24.09 -8.65
CA GLU A 38 -4.35 22.82 -8.62
C GLU A 38 -3.56 22.67 -7.31
N LEU A 39 -3.53 21.45 -6.76
CA LEU A 39 -2.92 21.20 -5.45
C LEU A 39 -1.43 21.56 -5.43
N SER A 40 -0.72 21.39 -6.55
CA SER A 40 0.70 21.75 -6.71
C SER A 40 0.99 23.25 -6.53
N THR A 41 -0.03 24.11 -6.62
CA THR A 41 0.07 25.56 -6.41
C THR A 41 -0.20 26.00 -4.97
N ILE A 42 -0.73 25.09 -4.14
CA ILE A 42 -1.09 25.33 -2.74
C ILE A 42 -0.12 24.61 -1.80
N LEU A 43 0.29 23.40 -2.19
CA LEU A 43 1.14 22.52 -1.40
C LEU A 43 2.52 22.39 -2.03
N ASP A 44 3.55 22.67 -1.25
CA ASP A 44 4.94 22.44 -1.65
C ASP A 44 5.21 20.94 -1.89
N PRO A 45 6.22 20.59 -2.72
CA PRO A 45 6.63 19.20 -2.86
C PRO A 45 6.92 18.55 -1.51
N ILE A 46 6.41 17.34 -1.31
CA ILE A 46 6.65 16.60 -0.08
C ILE A 46 8.09 16.06 -0.09
N PRO A 47 8.89 16.31 0.96
CA PRO A 47 10.24 15.77 1.06
C PRO A 47 10.23 14.24 1.02
N ILE A 48 11.17 13.66 0.29
CA ILE A 48 11.29 12.20 0.17
C ILE A 48 11.49 11.50 1.53
N GLU A 49 12.15 12.18 2.48
CA GLU A 49 12.36 11.65 3.82
C GLU A 49 11.07 11.59 4.64
N ASP A 50 10.15 12.55 4.45
CA ASP A 50 8.83 12.49 5.07
C ASP A 50 7.97 11.37 4.46
N LEU A 51 8.12 11.13 3.14
CA LEU A 51 7.45 10.02 2.47
C LEU A 51 7.96 8.65 2.98
N LYS A 52 9.27 8.49 3.12
CA LYS A 52 9.87 7.26 3.69
C LYS A 52 9.39 7.03 5.11
N LYS A 53 9.41 8.07 5.94
CA LYS A 53 8.92 8.01 7.31
C LYS A 53 7.45 7.60 7.37
N ALA A 54 6.60 8.19 6.54
CA ALA A 54 5.18 7.84 6.46
C ALA A 54 4.95 6.36 6.08
N ILE A 55 5.73 5.82 5.15
CA ILE A 55 5.68 4.40 4.79
C ILE A 55 6.06 3.51 5.97
N LEU A 56 7.12 3.86 6.69
CA LEU A 56 7.59 3.08 7.83
C LEU A 56 6.61 3.16 9.03
N ASP A 57 6.00 4.32 9.24
CA ASP A 57 5.04 4.56 10.33
C ASP A 57 3.67 3.88 10.06
N SER A 58 3.29 3.69 8.79
CA SER A 58 2.04 3.02 8.39
C SER A 58 2.13 1.49 8.34
N LEU A 59 3.35 0.94 8.30
CA LEU A 59 3.58 -0.50 8.13
C LEU A 59 2.89 -1.36 9.18
N SER A 60 2.95 -0.96 10.46
CA SER A 60 2.39 -1.73 11.57
C SER A 60 0.86 -1.83 11.49
N SER A 61 0.20 -0.72 11.15
CA SER A 61 -1.26 -0.67 10.97
C SER A 61 -1.70 -1.53 9.79
N LEU A 62 -0.94 -1.53 8.69
CA LEU A 62 -1.25 -2.31 7.49
C LEU A 62 -1.28 -3.82 7.75
N ILE A 63 -0.39 -4.32 8.62
CA ILE A 63 -0.21 -5.77 8.87
C ILE A 63 -0.95 -6.27 10.11
N GLU A 64 -1.70 -5.42 10.82
CA GLU A 64 -2.37 -5.79 12.07
C GLU A 64 -3.44 -6.88 11.86
N ASN A 65 -4.21 -6.79 10.78
CA ASN A 65 -5.25 -7.79 10.46
C ASN A 65 -5.37 -8.03 8.94
N PRO A 66 -4.45 -8.81 8.34
CA PRO A 66 -4.45 -9.03 6.89
C PRO A 66 -5.55 -9.98 6.41
N LYS A 67 -6.24 -10.68 7.32
CA LYS A 67 -7.24 -11.69 6.96
C LYS A 67 -8.47 -11.04 6.33
N GLY A 68 -8.80 -11.46 5.11
CA GLY A 68 -9.89 -10.88 4.31
C GLY A 68 -9.47 -9.64 3.52
N ASP A 69 -8.20 -9.23 3.59
CA ASP A 69 -7.62 -8.14 2.77
C ASP A 69 -6.24 -8.52 2.19
N GLU A 70 -5.95 -9.82 2.09
CA GLU A 70 -4.63 -10.38 1.76
C GLU A 70 -4.06 -9.77 0.48
N ARG A 71 -4.88 -9.71 -0.58
CA ARG A 71 -4.53 -9.09 -1.86
C ARG A 71 -4.05 -7.66 -1.69
N ASN A 72 -4.81 -6.84 -0.97
CA ASN A 72 -4.50 -5.42 -0.82
C ASN A 72 -3.29 -5.20 0.07
N VAL A 73 -3.13 -5.98 1.14
CA VAL A 73 -1.94 -5.93 2.00
C VAL A 73 -0.69 -6.26 1.18
N LEU A 74 -0.67 -7.39 0.47
CA LEU A 74 0.49 -7.80 -0.34
C LEU A 74 0.87 -6.76 -1.40
N LEU A 75 -0.12 -6.22 -2.13
CA LEU A 75 0.13 -5.22 -3.16
C LEU A 75 0.56 -3.87 -2.58
N THR A 76 0.06 -3.51 -1.39
CA THR A 76 0.49 -2.29 -0.70
C THR A 76 1.92 -2.43 -0.19
N LEU A 77 2.29 -3.57 0.39
CA LEU A 77 3.67 -3.85 0.78
C LEU A 77 4.63 -3.81 -0.42
N ALA A 78 4.24 -4.33 -1.58
CA ALA A 78 5.05 -4.23 -2.79
C ALA A 78 5.25 -2.77 -3.23
N ARG A 79 4.22 -1.92 -3.15
CA ARG A 79 4.31 -0.47 -3.43
C ARG A 79 5.20 0.25 -2.43
N MET A 80 5.06 -0.05 -1.15
CA MET A 80 5.89 0.51 -0.08
C MET A 80 7.36 0.19 -0.34
N TRP A 81 7.67 -1.08 -0.62
CA TRP A 81 9.04 -1.49 -0.94
C TRP A 81 9.59 -0.75 -2.17
N GLN A 82 8.85 -0.69 -3.28
CA GLN A 82 9.31 0.04 -4.47
C GLN A 82 9.56 1.52 -4.14
N THR A 83 8.62 2.16 -3.44
CA THR A 83 8.71 3.58 -3.13
C THR A 83 9.93 3.89 -2.24
N LEU A 84 10.26 3.00 -1.30
CA LEU A 84 11.47 3.13 -0.48
C LEU A 84 12.77 2.96 -1.28
N GLU A 85 12.75 2.09 -2.29
CA GLU A 85 13.91 1.83 -3.15
C GLU A 85 14.19 2.98 -4.12
N ASP A 86 13.18 3.43 -4.86
CA ASP A 86 13.37 4.33 -6.01
C ASP A 86 12.59 5.67 -5.92
N GLY A 87 11.82 5.87 -4.85
CA GLY A 87 10.98 7.05 -4.65
C GLY A 87 9.70 7.09 -5.47
N THR A 88 9.43 6.07 -6.30
CA THR A 88 8.28 6.05 -7.21
C THR A 88 7.04 5.52 -6.52
N ILE A 89 5.97 6.31 -6.51
CA ILE A 89 4.65 5.85 -6.07
C ILE A 89 3.87 5.31 -7.27
N SER A 90 4.07 4.03 -7.60
CA SER A 90 3.40 3.37 -8.74
C SER A 90 2.03 2.78 -8.35
N SER A 91 1.28 2.26 -9.34
CA SER A 91 0.07 1.48 -9.10
C SER A 91 0.39 0.11 -8.48
N LYS A 92 -0.60 -0.51 -7.84
CA LYS A 92 -0.47 -1.82 -7.18
C LYS A 92 0.08 -2.90 -8.11
N ASP A 93 -0.39 -2.97 -9.34
CA ASP A 93 0.02 -4.00 -10.29
C ASP A 93 1.44 -3.77 -10.83
N ILE A 94 1.85 -2.52 -11.00
CA ILE A 94 3.19 -2.15 -11.47
C ILE A 94 4.22 -2.42 -10.38
N ALA A 95 3.95 -2.03 -9.14
CA ALA A 95 4.82 -2.38 -8.01
C ALA A 95 4.97 -3.89 -7.83
N ALA A 96 3.88 -4.65 -7.96
CA ALA A 96 3.93 -6.10 -7.90
C ALA A 96 4.82 -6.69 -9.01
N LYS A 97 4.67 -6.23 -10.26
CA LYS A 97 5.56 -6.65 -11.38
C LYS A 97 7.02 -6.35 -11.11
N TRP A 98 7.30 -5.21 -10.49
CA TRP A 98 8.65 -4.82 -10.09
C TRP A 98 9.20 -5.72 -8.98
N ALA A 99 8.39 -6.08 -7.97
CA ALA A 99 8.82 -6.87 -6.82
C ALA A 99 8.99 -8.37 -7.13
N ILE A 100 8.11 -8.96 -7.97
CA ILE A 100 8.12 -10.40 -8.31
C ILE A 100 9.52 -10.96 -8.68
N PRO A 101 10.30 -10.36 -9.62
CA PRO A 101 11.60 -10.90 -9.99
C PRO A 101 12.67 -10.78 -8.91
N ARG A 102 12.42 -10.05 -7.82
CA ARG A 102 13.34 -9.85 -6.69
C ARG A 102 13.03 -10.78 -5.51
N LEU A 103 11.93 -11.53 -5.58
CA LEU A 103 11.51 -12.48 -4.57
C LEU A 103 11.95 -13.90 -4.91
N SER A 104 11.84 -14.80 -3.93
CA SER A 104 11.94 -16.23 -4.21
C SER A 104 10.85 -16.65 -5.20
N LYS A 105 11.05 -17.76 -5.91
CA LYS A 105 10.05 -18.27 -6.86
C LYS A 105 8.69 -18.51 -6.19
N GLU A 106 8.68 -19.04 -4.97
CA GLU A 106 7.46 -19.32 -4.22
C GLU A 106 6.71 -18.04 -3.85
N HIS A 107 7.43 -17.06 -3.32
CA HIS A 107 6.89 -15.74 -2.96
C HIS A 107 6.42 -14.94 -4.17
N GLY A 108 7.16 -15.00 -5.27
CA GLY A 108 6.79 -14.37 -6.54
C GLY A 108 5.48 -14.93 -7.10
N VAL A 109 5.21 -16.22 -6.96
CA VAL A 109 3.94 -16.84 -7.39
C VAL A 109 2.74 -16.28 -6.60
N ILE A 110 2.89 -16.10 -5.29
CA ILE A 110 1.83 -15.54 -4.44
C ILE A 110 1.59 -14.06 -4.75
N LEU A 111 2.65 -13.27 -4.91
CA LEU A 111 2.51 -11.86 -5.26
C LEU A 111 1.92 -11.69 -6.67
N ASP A 112 2.27 -12.54 -7.62
CA ASP A 112 1.67 -12.53 -8.95
C ASP A 112 0.19 -12.96 -8.91
N PHE A 113 -0.18 -13.90 -8.04
CA PHE A 113 -1.60 -14.21 -7.80
C PHE A 113 -2.35 -12.98 -7.27
N ALA A 114 -1.80 -12.25 -6.28
CA ALA A 114 -2.38 -10.99 -5.80
C ALA A 114 -2.57 -9.98 -6.93
N ARG A 115 -1.54 -9.83 -7.78
CA ARG A 115 -1.54 -8.94 -8.93
C ARG A 115 -2.62 -9.31 -9.95
N ARG A 116 -2.76 -10.59 -10.27
CA ARG A 116 -3.78 -11.07 -11.22
C ARG A 116 -5.19 -10.94 -10.66
N ALA A 117 -5.39 -11.18 -9.37
CA ALA A 117 -6.67 -11.00 -8.71
C ALA A 117 -7.08 -9.52 -8.71
N TYR A 118 -6.13 -8.59 -8.53
CA TYR A 118 -6.38 -7.14 -8.61
C TYR A 118 -6.76 -6.66 -10.02
N LEU A 119 -6.31 -7.37 -11.05
CA LEU A 119 -6.64 -7.08 -12.45
C LEU A 119 -7.88 -7.86 -12.94
N ASP A 120 -8.64 -8.48 -12.02
CA ASP A 120 -9.81 -9.31 -12.32
C ASP A 120 -9.52 -10.49 -13.27
N GLN A 121 -8.27 -10.98 -13.28
CA GLN A 121 -7.83 -12.08 -14.16
C GLN A 121 -8.01 -13.46 -13.51
N VAL A 122 -8.13 -13.51 -12.19
CA VAL A 122 -8.37 -14.73 -11.40
C VAL A 122 -9.32 -14.41 -10.25
N ASN A 123 -10.01 -15.43 -9.74
CA ASN A 123 -10.85 -15.28 -8.56
C ASN A 123 -10.00 -15.00 -7.32
N ASP A 124 -10.45 -14.03 -6.53
CA ASP A 124 -9.78 -13.52 -5.34
C ASP A 124 -10.00 -14.44 -4.12
N HIS A 125 -9.58 -15.71 -4.25
CA HIS A 125 -9.75 -16.75 -3.22
C HIS A 125 -8.40 -17.07 -2.55
N TRP A 126 -8.35 -16.91 -1.23
CA TRP A 126 -7.11 -17.00 -0.43
C TRP A 126 -7.10 -18.10 0.63
N ASP A 127 -8.20 -18.86 0.78
CA ASP A 127 -8.36 -19.83 1.89
C ASP A 127 -7.26 -20.91 1.91
N ASP A 128 -6.75 -21.30 0.75
CA ASP A 128 -5.73 -22.33 0.59
C ASP A 128 -4.29 -21.79 0.56
N LYS A 129 -4.08 -20.47 0.73
CA LYS A 129 -2.75 -19.80 0.60
C LYS A 129 -2.28 -19.10 1.86
N GLN A 130 -2.97 -19.33 2.98
CA GLN A 130 -2.78 -18.56 4.22
C GLN A 130 -1.36 -18.68 4.78
N THR A 131 -0.71 -19.82 4.61
CA THR A 131 0.67 -20.04 5.08
C THR A 131 1.67 -19.25 4.23
N GLU A 132 1.49 -19.28 2.92
CA GLU A 132 2.34 -18.62 1.94
C GLU A 132 2.17 -17.11 1.99
N VAL A 133 0.94 -16.62 2.17
CA VAL A 133 0.64 -15.19 2.41
C VAL A 133 1.35 -14.70 3.66
N LYS A 134 1.24 -15.40 4.79
CA LYS A 134 1.93 -15.02 6.03
C LYS A 134 3.45 -15.00 5.87
N SER A 135 4.00 -16.01 5.17
CA SER A 135 5.42 -16.08 4.86
C SER A 135 5.87 -14.89 4.01
N LEU A 136 5.10 -14.54 2.97
CA LEU A 136 5.38 -13.41 2.10
C LEU A 136 5.28 -12.07 2.84
N ILE A 137 4.24 -11.85 3.65
CA ILE A 137 4.10 -10.64 4.48
C ILE A 137 5.33 -10.49 5.37
N LYS A 138 5.75 -11.56 6.06
CA LYS A 138 6.94 -11.52 6.92
C LYS A 138 8.20 -11.13 6.16
N GLN A 139 8.39 -11.65 4.94
CA GLN A 139 9.55 -11.30 4.12
C GLN A 139 9.49 -9.82 3.69
N LEU A 140 8.35 -9.36 3.18
CA LEU A 140 8.19 -7.97 2.72
C LEU A 140 8.36 -6.98 3.87
N VAL A 141 7.81 -7.28 5.06
CA VAL A 141 8.02 -6.47 6.27
C VAL A 141 9.50 -6.39 6.62
N SER A 142 10.21 -7.53 6.64
CA SER A 142 11.65 -7.55 6.94
C SER A 142 12.47 -6.74 5.93
N ILE A 143 12.07 -6.71 4.66
CA ILE A 143 12.72 -5.90 3.63
C ILE A 143 12.46 -4.41 3.89
N ILE A 144 11.20 -4.03 4.11
CA ILE A 144 10.78 -2.64 4.34
C ILE A 144 11.44 -2.07 5.61
N GLU A 145 11.51 -2.85 6.69
CA GLU A 145 12.18 -2.44 7.93
C GLU A 145 13.69 -2.22 7.76
N GLY A 146 14.30 -2.82 6.73
CA GLY A 146 15.70 -2.60 6.38
C GLY A 146 16.03 -1.20 5.86
N TYR A 147 15.02 -0.37 5.55
CA TYR A 147 15.19 1.03 5.13
C TYR A 147 15.09 2.03 6.29
N ARG A 148 14.98 1.56 7.54
CA ARG A 148 15.04 2.40 8.74
C ARG A 148 16.42 2.99 8.99
#